data_AF-A0A946BL20-F1
#
_entry.id   AF-A0A946BL20-F1
#
_cell.length_a   1.000
_cell.length_b   1.000
_cell.length_c   1.000
_cell.angle_alpha   90.00
_cell.angle_beta   90.00
_cell.angle_gamma   90.00
#
_symmetry.space_group_name_H-M   'P 1'
#
loop_
_entity.id
_entity.type
_entity.pdbx_description
1 polymer ?
#
loop_
_entity_poly.entity_id
_entity_poly.type
_entity_poly.pdbx_seq_one_letter_code
_entity_poly.pdbx_strand_id
1 'polypeptide(L)'
;MQKLSIIRFKPKSGKIEEFAKNLKTFSASKHEIFHIMQSGDELYGIVVRDAAILEKDAAEGVKWLDSQRHLLQEFDTVNKHTIPLSGDLLHSSHQG
;
A
#
# COMPACT_ATOMS: atom_id res chain seq x y z
N MET A 1 -8.88 -17.43 -2.41
CA MET A 1 -8.17 -17.05 -3.66
C MET A 1 -7.35 -15.82 -3.33
N GLN A 2 -6.07 -15.76 -3.71
CA GLN A 2 -5.23 -14.64 -3.33
C GLN A 2 -5.47 -13.41 -4.20
N LYS A 3 -5.42 -12.25 -3.57
CA LYS A 3 -5.53 -10.94 -4.19
C LYS A 3 -4.21 -10.22 -3.99
N LEU A 4 -3.83 -9.42 -4.98
CA LEU A 4 -2.69 -8.53 -4.91
C LEU A 4 -3.17 -7.10 -5.02
N SER A 5 -2.68 -6.25 -4.12
CA SER A 5 -2.93 -4.81 -4.15
C SER A 5 -1.61 -4.05 -4.20
N ILE A 6 -1.50 -3.10 -5.12
CA ILE A 6 -0.41 -2.12 -5.19
C ILE A 6 -1.02 -0.76 -4.86
N ILE A 7 -0.54 -0.14 -3.80
CA ILE A 7 -1.03 1.15 -3.33
C ILE A 7 0.09 2.16 -3.54
N ARG A 8 -0.15 3.13 -4.41
CA ARG A 8 0.78 4.21 -4.70
C ARG A 8 0.59 5.36 -3.72
N PHE A 9 1.70 5.82 -3.13
CA PHE A 9 1.79 6.93 -2.21
C PHE A 9 2.76 7.98 -2.74
N LYS A 10 2.43 9.26 -2.57
CA LYS A 10 3.33 10.37 -2.88
C LYS A 10 3.61 11.19 -1.61
N PRO A 11 4.64 10.84 -0.82
CA PRO A 11 5.05 11.63 0.33
C PRO A 11 5.41 13.07 -0.06
N LYS A 12 5.20 14.03 0.85
CA LYS A 12 5.70 15.40 0.71
C LYS A 12 7.24 15.40 0.70
N SER A 13 7.84 16.43 0.09
CA SER A 13 9.29 16.61 0.12
C SER A 13 9.80 16.59 1.57
N GLY A 14 10.86 15.82 1.82
CA GLY A 14 11.42 15.60 3.17
C GLY A 14 10.62 14.68 4.09
N LYS A 15 9.49 14.10 3.63
CA LYS A 15 8.64 13.20 4.44
C LYS A 15 8.72 11.73 4.04
N ILE A 16 9.52 11.38 3.02
CA ILE A 16 9.60 10.03 2.49
C ILE A 16 10.08 9.00 3.53
N GLU A 17 11.13 9.32 4.29
CA GLU A 17 11.69 8.43 5.31
C GLU A 17 10.72 8.24 6.49
N GLU A 18 10.09 9.34 6.93
CA GLU A 18 9.09 9.33 8.00
C GLU A 18 7.90 8.45 7.61
N PHE A 19 7.36 8.65 6.41
CA PHE A 19 6.25 7.85 5.91
C PHE A 19 6.65 6.39 5.70
N ALA A 20 7.84 6.11 5.15
CA ALA A 20 8.35 4.75 4.99
C ALA A 20 8.49 4.02 6.33
N LYS A 21 8.97 4.71 7.38
CA LYS A 21 9.05 4.15 8.74
C LYS A 21 7.66 3.81 9.29
N ASN A 22 6.70 4.71 9.13
CA ASN A 22 5.33 4.49 9.59
C ASN A 22 4.67 3.33 8.83
N LEU A 23 4.89 3.24 7.51
CA LEU A 23 4.39 2.16 6.66
C LEU A 23 5.00 0.80 7.06
N LYS A 24 6.30 0.74 7.33
CA LYS A 24 6.98 -0.47 7.85
C LYS A 24 6.40 -0.92 9.19
N THR A 25 6.11 0.03 10.07
CA THR A 25 5.54 -0.25 11.39
C THR A 25 4.11 -0.79 11.27
N PHE A 26 3.31 -0.18 10.39
CA PHE A 26 1.97 -0.66 10.08
C PHE A 26 1.99 -2.05 9.45
N SER A 27 2.92 -2.32 8.53
CA SER A 27 3.02 -3.64 7.90
C SER A 27 3.50 -4.73 8.83
N ALA A 28 4.32 -4.40 9.85
CA ALA A 28 4.84 -5.39 10.79
C ALA A 28 3.76 -6.00 11.70
N SER A 29 2.62 -5.33 11.87
CA SER A 29 1.48 -5.85 12.64
C SER A 29 0.51 -6.68 11.80
N LYS A 30 0.78 -6.84 10.51
CA LYS A 30 -0.08 -7.52 9.54
C LYS A 30 0.41 -8.95 9.31
N HIS A 31 -0.54 -9.88 9.12
CA HIS A 31 -0.24 -11.28 8.84
C HIS A 31 -0.02 -11.54 7.33
N GLU A 32 -0.34 -10.54 6.51
CA GLU A 32 -0.23 -10.55 5.06
C GLU A 32 1.21 -10.31 4.59
N ILE A 33 1.55 -10.81 3.39
CA ILE A 33 2.82 -10.47 2.76
C ILE A 33 2.74 -9.01 2.32
N PHE A 34 3.47 -8.16 3.04
CA PHE A 34 3.51 -6.73 2.81
C PHE A 34 4.93 -6.31 2.41
N HIS A 35 5.09 -5.88 1.17
CA HIS A 35 6.34 -5.31 0.67
C HIS A 35 6.20 -3.80 0.48
N ILE A 36 7.31 -3.09 0.63
CA ILE A 36 7.40 -1.65 0.37
C ILE A 36 8.45 -1.46 -0.71
N MET A 37 8.05 -0.86 -1.82
CA MET A 37 8.95 -0.44 -2.88
C MET A 37 9.04 1.08 -2.87
N GLN A 38 10.26 1.60 -2.98
CA GLN A 38 10.49 3.02 -3.24
C GLN A 38 10.90 3.19 -4.71
N SER A 39 10.32 4.18 -5.37
CA SER A 39 10.67 4.55 -6.74
C SER A 39 10.67 6.07 -6.87
N GLY A 40 11.87 6.67 -7.00
CA GLY A 40 12.02 8.11 -6.96
C GLY A 40 11.54 8.72 -5.64
N ASP A 41 10.62 9.69 -5.74
CA ASP A 41 9.96 10.37 -4.62
C ASP A 41 8.66 9.68 -4.16
N GLU A 42 8.36 8.50 -4.70
CA GLU A 42 7.14 7.75 -4.43
C GLU A 42 7.39 6.46 -3.65
N LEU A 43 6.37 6.04 -2.92
CA LEU A 43 6.36 4.78 -2.18
C LEU A 43 5.17 3.93 -2.62
N TYR A 44 5.37 2.62 -2.60
CA TYR A 44 4.41 1.64 -3.06
C TYR A 44 4.26 0.57 -1.99
N GLY A 45 3.04 0.41 -1.47
CA GLY A 45 2.68 -0.72 -0.63
C GLY A 45 2.17 -1.86 -1.50
N ILE A 46 2.80 -3.03 -1.42
CA ILE A 46 2.44 -4.22 -2.20
C ILE A 46 1.95 -5.27 -1.20
N VAL A 47 0.67 -5.62 -1.28
CA VAL A 47 0.01 -6.49 -0.31
C VAL A 47 -0.55 -7.72 -1.02
N VAL A 48 -0.16 -8.91 -0.57
CA VAL A 48 -0.76 -10.18 -0.99
C VAL A 48 -1.55 -10.77 0.16
N ARG A 49 -2.84 -11.01 -0.08
CA ARG A 49 -3.81 -11.42 0.95
C ARG A 49 -4.91 -12.30 0.41
N ASP A 50 -5.64 -13.02 1.27
CA ASP A 50 -6.80 -13.78 0.81
C ASP A 50 -7.98 -12.84 0.49
N ALA A 51 -8.76 -13.17 -0.54
CA ALA A 51 -9.96 -12.43 -0.92
C ALA A 51 -10.96 -12.24 0.23
N ALA A 52 -11.06 -13.21 1.16
CA ALA A 52 -11.98 -13.16 2.30
C ALA A 52 -11.67 -12.01 3.27
N ILE A 53 -10.42 -11.53 3.32
CA ILE A 53 -10.00 -10.46 4.22
C ILE A 53 -9.75 -9.12 3.50
N LEU A 54 -9.90 -9.09 2.17
CA LEU A 54 -9.60 -7.94 1.32
C LEU A 54 -10.31 -6.66 1.78
N GLU A 55 -11.63 -6.72 1.97
CA GLU A 55 -12.43 -5.54 2.31
C GLU A 55 -12.09 -5.02 3.71
N LYS A 56 -11.94 -5.93 4.68
CA LYS A 56 -11.57 -5.58 6.04
C LYS A 56 -10.19 -4.94 6.09
N ASP A 57 -9.20 -5.55 5.45
CA ASP A 57 -7.83 -5.04 5.45
C ASP A 57 -7.73 -3.71 4.69
N ALA A 58 -8.47 -3.55 3.59
CA ALA A 58 -8.57 -2.27 2.89
C ALA A 58 -9.18 -1.17 3.78
N ALA A 59 -10.26 -1.47 4.53
CA ALA A 59 -10.87 -0.51 5.43
C ALA A 59 -9.94 -0.11 6.59
N GLU A 60 -9.20 -1.06 7.15
CA GLU A 60 -8.17 -0.78 8.17
C GLU A 60 -7.01 0.06 7.60
N GLY A 61 -6.57 -0.27 6.38
CA GLY A 61 -5.56 0.50 5.66
C GLY A 61 -5.99 1.95 5.42
N VAL A 62 -7.24 2.19 5.03
CA VAL A 62 -7.80 3.54 4.85
C VAL A 62 -7.84 4.31 6.18
N LYS A 63 -8.29 3.68 7.27
CA LYS A 63 -8.30 4.32 8.61
C LYS A 63 -6.91 4.73 9.05
N TRP A 64 -5.91 3.88 8.84
CA TRP A 64 -4.52 4.22 9.14
C TRP A 64 -4.03 5.36 8.22
N LEU A 65 -4.32 5.31 6.93
CA LEU A 65 -3.98 6.36 5.96
C LEU A 65 -4.50 7.73 6.36
N ASP A 66 -5.72 7.81 6.89
CA ASP A 66 -6.31 9.07 7.34
C ASP A 66 -5.43 9.77 8.39
N SER A 67 -4.77 9.01 9.27
CA SER A 67 -3.80 9.56 10.23
C SER A 67 -2.51 10.05 9.57
N GLN A 68 -2.16 9.53 8.39
CA GLN A 68 -0.91 9.81 7.70
C GLN A 68 -1.05 10.86 6.58
N ARG A 69 -2.27 11.31 6.23
CA ARG A 69 -2.54 12.26 5.13
C ARG A 69 -1.68 13.52 5.18
N HIS A 70 -1.36 14.00 6.38
CA HIS A 70 -0.51 15.18 6.57
C HIS A 70 0.91 15.02 5.99
N LEU A 71 1.39 13.79 5.80
CA LEU A 71 2.68 13.46 5.19
C LEU A 71 2.60 13.26 3.67
N LEU A 72 1.40 13.16 3.10
CA LEU A 72 1.17 12.83 1.69
C LEU A 72 0.76 14.05 0.87
N GLN A 73 1.13 14.05 -0.40
CA GLN A 73 0.64 14.98 -1.42
C GLN A 73 -0.63 14.42 -2.05
N GLU A 74 -1.52 15.30 -2.52
CA GLU A 74 -2.59 14.87 -3.43
C GLU A 74 -2.02 14.64 -4.83
N PHE A 75 -2.41 13.55 -5.48
CA PHE A 75 -2.15 13.27 -6.89
C PHE A 75 -2.99 14.20 -7.77
N ASP A 76 -4.30 14.25 -7.51
CA ASP A 76 -5.28 15.10 -8.19
C ASP A 76 -6.60 15.15 -7.40
N THR A 77 -7.61 15.86 -7.92
CA THR A 77 -8.91 16.06 -7.27
C THR A 77 -9.73 14.79 -7.11
N VAL A 78 -9.46 13.75 -7.91
CA VAL A 78 -10.15 12.46 -7.92
C VAL A 78 -9.42 11.44 -7.04
N ASN A 79 -8.13 11.26 -7.28
CA ASN A 79 -7.29 10.26 -6.62
C ASN A 79 -6.85 10.67 -5.20
N LYS A 80 -6.91 11.96 -4.86
CA LYS A 80 -6.51 12.48 -3.54
C LYS A 80 -5.11 11.98 -3.17
N HIS A 81 -4.93 11.35 -2.01
CA HIS A 81 -3.61 11.06 -1.45
C HIS A 81 -3.03 9.70 -1.86
N THR A 82 -3.83 8.82 -2.51
CA THR A 82 -3.41 7.45 -2.85
C THR A 82 -4.11 6.90 -4.08
N ILE A 83 -3.41 6.03 -4.83
CA ILE A 83 -3.99 5.31 -5.98
C ILE A 83 -3.83 3.81 -5.72
N PRO A 84 -4.89 3.10 -5.33
CA PRO A 84 -4.87 1.65 -5.17
C PRO A 84 -5.18 0.94 -6.51
N LEU A 85 -4.41 -0.09 -6.82
CA LEU A 85 -4.68 -1.06 -7.88
C LEU A 85 -4.80 -2.43 -7.23
N SER A 86 -5.94 -3.11 -7.40
CA SER A 86 -6.16 -4.45 -6.83
C SER A 86 -6.63 -5.43 -7.89
N GLY A 87 -6.20 -6.69 -7.78
CA GLY A 87 -6.56 -7.73 -8.73
C GLY A 87 -6.34 -9.14 -8.17
N ASP A 88 -6.66 -10.13 -9.01
CA ASP A 88 -6.39 -11.53 -8.71
C ASP A 88 -4.90 -11.81 -8.83
N LEU A 89 -4.33 -12.46 -7.82
CA LEU A 89 -2.96 -12.93 -7.90
C LEU A 89 -2.93 -14.19 -8.76
N LEU A 90 -2.27 -14.09 -9.92
CA LEU A 90 -1.98 -15.23 -10.77
C LEU A 90 -0.55 -15.71 -10.50
N HIS A 91 -0.37 -17.01 -10.31
CA HIS A 91 0.94 -17.61 -10.13
C HIS A 91 1.48 -18.05 -11.50
N SER A 92 2.70 -17.63 -11.84
CA SER A 92 3.43 -18.25 -12.93
C SER A 92 3.86 -19.66 -12.49
N SER A 93 3.63 -20.65 -13.34
CA SER A 93 4.25 -21.97 -13.19
C SER A 93 5.63 -21.87 -13.83
N HIS A 94 6.69 -21.76 -13.03
CA HIS A 94 8.02 -22.08 -13.54
C HIS A 94 8.09 -23.61 -13.68
N GLN A 95 7.87 -24.12 -14.90
CA GLN A 95 8.46 -25.39 -15.28
C GLN A 95 9.92 -25.12 -15.60
N GLY A 96 10.78 -25.39 -14.61
CA GLY A 96 12.22 -25.55 -14.82
C GLY A 96 12.52 -26.93 -15.39
#